data_AF-A0A4S2KMZ2-F1
#
_entry.id   AF-A0A4S2KMZ2-F1
#
_cell.length_a   1.000
_cell.length_b   1.000
_cell.length_c   1.000
_cell.angle_alpha   90.00
_cell.angle_beta   90.00
_cell.angle_gamma   90.00
#
_symmetry.space_group_name_H-M   'P 1'
#
loop_
_entity.id
_entity.type
_entity.pdbx_description
1 polymer ?
#
loop_
_entity_poly.entity_id
_entity_poly.type
_entity_poly.pdbx_seq_one_letter_code
_entity_poly.pdbx_strand_id
1 'polypeptide(L)'
;MVILKFYKAPGLKTGQLKNKLHKVSQIEASVTDLETELCYYVETLEPLQEDEVRILKWILSPPFKGECLRSDSTFNDTEDHAIVIEIGPRLNFSTAFSTNVVSICTTVNLNKIIRIEVAIRYRIKHKGRLNKKKENAIVDVLGDKMTECRYIKPIETFDHGFRPEKWFEVDIIKKGRRALEEVNLKLGLAFDDWDLDFYTELFLQKLKRNPTSVECFDLAQSNSEHSRHWFFKGRIILDGKEEKQSLIDMIMDTQNYSNPNNVIKFSDNSSAIEGFKIPILRPTKTYECSGFHLEDIKQHLIFTAETHNFPTGVAPFSGATTGTGGRLRDIQGIGRGGHYIAGTAGYSVGNLCIPG
;
A
#
# COMPACT_ATOMS: atom_id res chain seq x y z
N MET A 1 -23.12 4.77 16.01
CA MET A 1 -22.29 5.20 14.87
C MET A 1 -23.20 5.65 13.75
N VAL A 2 -22.92 6.82 13.16
CA VAL A 2 -23.71 7.41 12.06
C VAL A 2 -22.77 7.75 10.91
N ILE A 3 -23.21 7.47 9.69
CA ILE A 3 -22.52 7.88 8.46
C ILE A 3 -23.13 9.18 7.94
N LEU A 4 -22.38 10.28 8.05
CA LEU A 4 -22.71 11.55 7.41
C LEU A 4 -22.20 11.53 5.96
N LYS A 5 -22.91 12.22 5.07
CA LYS A 5 -22.58 12.31 3.64
C LYS A 5 -22.41 13.76 3.26
N PHE A 6 -21.32 14.05 2.56
CA PHE A 6 -21.08 15.36 1.99
C PHE A 6 -20.71 15.22 0.51
N TYR A 7 -21.16 16.16 -0.32
CA TYR A 7 -21.03 16.08 -1.77
C TYR A 7 -20.29 17.28 -2.33
N LYS A 8 -19.47 17.06 -3.36
CA LYS A 8 -18.73 18.13 -4.05
C LYS A 8 -18.71 17.90 -5.55
N ALA A 9 -19.28 18.85 -6.29
CA ALA A 9 -19.28 18.86 -7.75
C ALA A 9 -18.44 20.04 -8.30
N PRO A 10 -17.65 19.85 -9.38
CA PRO A 10 -17.37 18.57 -10.04
C PRO A 10 -16.40 17.70 -9.22
N GLY A 11 -16.51 16.37 -9.37
CA GLY A 11 -15.68 15.42 -8.64
C GLY A 11 -14.30 15.18 -9.26
N LEU A 12 -14.20 15.26 -10.59
CA LEU A 12 -12.95 15.13 -11.34
C LEU A 12 -12.48 16.46 -11.93
N LYS A 13 -11.17 16.58 -12.13
CA LYS A 13 -10.60 17.68 -12.94
C LYS A 13 -10.99 17.52 -14.40
N THR A 14 -11.11 18.62 -15.14
CA THR A 14 -11.58 18.63 -16.55
C THR A 14 -10.85 17.64 -17.46
N GLY A 15 -9.53 17.50 -17.33
CA GLY A 15 -8.75 16.53 -18.13
C GLY A 15 -9.07 15.06 -17.78
N GLN A 16 -9.23 14.75 -16.49
CA GLN A 16 -9.63 13.40 -16.03
C GLN A 16 -11.04 13.07 -16.50
N LEU A 17 -11.96 14.03 -16.41
CA LEU A 17 -13.33 13.88 -16.89
C LEU A 17 -13.39 13.57 -18.38
N LYS A 18 -12.66 14.33 -19.21
CA LYS A 18 -12.57 14.09 -20.66
C LYS A 18 -12.01 12.70 -20.99
N ASN A 19 -10.96 12.28 -20.29
CA ASN A 19 -10.38 10.94 -20.48
C ASN A 19 -11.37 9.83 -20.10
N LYS A 20 -12.11 10.00 -18.99
CA LYS A 20 -13.14 9.03 -18.57
C LYS A 20 -14.30 8.99 -19.55
N LEU A 21 -14.81 10.15 -20.00
CA LEU A 21 -15.86 10.24 -21.02
C LEU A 21 -15.42 9.52 -22.30
N HIS A 22 -14.20 9.77 -22.79
CA HIS A 22 -13.67 9.11 -23.98
C HIS A 22 -13.67 7.58 -23.85
N LYS A 23 -13.18 7.04 -22.73
CA LYS A 23 -13.19 5.58 -22.46
C LYS A 23 -14.60 5.00 -22.39
N VAL A 24 -15.53 5.72 -21.76
CA VAL A 24 -16.93 5.30 -21.67
C VAL A 24 -17.61 5.32 -23.04
N SER A 25 -17.39 6.36 -23.85
CA SER A 25 -17.94 6.47 -25.21
C SER A 25 -17.40 5.41 -26.17
N GLN A 26 -16.18 4.88 -25.95
CA GLN A 26 -15.66 3.73 -26.71
C GLN A 26 -16.43 2.43 -26.44
N ILE A 27 -17.05 2.31 -25.26
CA ILE A 27 -17.87 1.14 -24.88
C ILE A 27 -19.32 1.30 -25.33
N GLU A 28 -19.87 2.50 -25.16
CA GLU A 28 -21.23 2.84 -25.56
C GLU A 28 -21.27 4.22 -26.25
N ALA A 29 -21.43 4.20 -27.58
CA ALA A 29 -21.49 5.41 -28.40
C ALA A 29 -22.74 6.27 -28.12
N SER A 30 -23.76 5.72 -27.46
CA SER A 30 -24.94 6.48 -27.09
C SER A 30 -24.74 7.41 -25.88
N VAL A 31 -23.61 7.30 -25.16
CA VAL A 31 -23.24 8.20 -24.06
C VAL A 31 -22.93 9.59 -24.62
N THR A 32 -23.70 10.58 -24.19
CA THR A 32 -23.59 11.97 -24.67
C THR A 32 -22.74 12.84 -23.76
N ASP A 33 -22.77 12.58 -22.45
CA ASP A 33 -22.09 13.41 -21.46
C ASP A 33 -21.81 12.63 -20.18
N LEU A 34 -20.80 13.08 -19.44
CA LEU A 34 -20.38 12.51 -18.18
C LEU A 34 -20.15 13.63 -17.17
N GLU A 35 -20.87 13.56 -16.06
CA GLU A 35 -20.69 14.46 -14.94
C GLU A 35 -20.20 13.70 -13.72
N THR A 36 -19.53 14.40 -12.79
CA THR A 36 -18.97 13.77 -11.59
C THR A 36 -19.20 14.61 -10.35
N GLU A 37 -19.36 13.95 -9.22
CA GLU A 37 -19.26 14.54 -7.89
C GLU A 37 -18.51 13.60 -6.96
N LEU A 38 -17.83 14.15 -5.95
CA LEU A 38 -17.32 13.36 -4.83
C LEU A 38 -18.42 13.17 -3.80
N CYS A 39 -18.46 11.99 -3.18
CA CYS A 39 -19.24 11.69 -1.99
C CYS A 39 -18.27 11.34 -0.87
N TYR A 40 -18.24 12.16 0.18
CA TYR A 40 -17.48 11.93 1.40
C TYR A 40 -18.38 11.19 2.39
N TYR A 41 -17.98 9.98 2.78
CA TYR A 41 -18.62 9.21 3.83
C TYR A 41 -17.86 9.41 5.13
N VAL A 42 -18.48 10.02 6.12
CA VAL A 42 -17.87 10.36 7.40
C VAL A 42 -18.53 9.53 8.50
N GLU A 43 -17.77 8.62 9.08
CA GLU A 43 -18.21 7.83 10.22
C GLU A 43 -17.93 8.54 11.53
N THR A 44 -18.98 8.64 12.34
CA THR A 44 -18.97 9.35 13.61
C THR A 44 -19.43 8.42 14.73
N LEU A 45 -18.76 8.51 15.88
CA LEU A 45 -19.18 7.80 17.11
C LEU A 45 -20.51 8.36 17.63
N GLU A 46 -20.63 9.69 17.59
CA GLU A 46 -21.76 10.48 18.09
C GLU A 46 -22.12 11.58 17.07
N PRO A 47 -23.35 12.10 17.11
CA PRO A 47 -23.73 13.25 16.29
C PRO A 47 -22.78 14.45 16.48
N LEU A 48 -22.42 15.08 15.36
CA LEU A 48 -21.62 16.30 15.35
C LEU A 48 -22.49 17.53 15.64
N GLN A 49 -21.96 18.44 16.46
CA GLN A 49 -22.52 19.77 16.69
C GLN A 49 -22.31 20.67 15.47
N GLU A 50 -23.04 21.78 15.36
CA GLU A 50 -22.95 22.68 14.19
C GLU A 50 -21.54 23.22 13.96
N ASP A 51 -20.83 23.61 15.02
CA ASP A 51 -19.44 24.07 14.93
C ASP A 51 -18.49 22.95 14.46
N GLU A 52 -18.71 21.71 14.90
CA GLU A 52 -17.92 20.55 14.47
C GLU A 52 -18.14 20.26 12.98
N VAL A 53 -19.40 20.34 12.52
CA VAL A 53 -19.76 20.22 11.10
C VAL A 53 -19.12 21.35 10.29
N ARG A 54 -19.09 22.58 10.80
CA ARG A 54 -18.45 23.71 10.10
C ARG A 54 -16.95 23.48 9.91
N ILE A 55 -16.25 23.04 10.95
CA ILE A 55 -14.81 22.72 10.88
C ILE A 55 -14.57 21.56 9.90
N LEU A 56 -15.39 20.50 9.96
CA LEU A 56 -15.29 19.38 9.04
C LEU A 56 -15.49 19.80 7.58
N LYS A 57 -16.52 20.62 7.30
CA LYS A 57 -16.76 21.17 5.96
C LYS A 57 -15.57 22.00 5.48
N TRP A 58 -14.93 22.75 6.37
CA TRP A 58 -13.72 23.52 6.06
C TRP A 58 -12.54 22.61 5.72
N ILE A 59 -12.31 21.53 6.48
CA ILE A 59 -11.26 20.53 6.20
C ILE A 59 -11.45 19.86 4.84
N LEU A 60 -12.69 19.49 4.50
CA LEU A 60 -13.02 18.77 3.27
C LEU A 60 -13.12 19.69 2.04
N SER A 61 -13.19 21.01 2.24
CA SER A 61 -13.29 22.00 1.17
C SER A 61 -11.92 22.56 0.78
N PRO A 62 -11.68 22.87 -0.50
CA PRO A 62 -10.49 23.62 -0.91
C PRO A 62 -10.48 25.00 -0.24
N PRO A 63 -9.31 25.54 0.14
CA PRO A 63 -9.19 26.84 0.82
C PRO A 63 -9.86 28.00 0.08
N PHE A 64 -9.85 27.96 -1.26
CA PHE A 64 -10.40 29.01 -2.13
C PHE A 64 -11.83 28.75 -2.61
N LYS A 65 -12.49 27.69 -2.13
CA LYS A 65 -13.88 27.32 -2.49
C LYS A 65 -14.64 26.81 -1.26
N GLY A 66 -14.78 27.68 -0.26
CA GLY A 66 -15.36 27.34 1.05
C GLY A 66 -16.80 26.80 1.03
N GLU A 67 -17.58 27.09 -0.02
CA GLU A 67 -18.98 26.64 -0.17
C GLU A 67 -19.18 25.53 -1.21
N CYS A 68 -18.11 24.82 -1.59
CA CYS A 68 -18.22 23.76 -2.60
C CYS A 68 -18.82 22.45 -2.08
N LEU A 69 -18.91 22.30 -0.75
CA LEU A 69 -19.35 21.08 -0.09
C LEU A 69 -20.81 21.19 0.36
N ARG A 70 -21.64 20.26 -0.09
CA ARG A 70 -23.09 20.22 0.13
C ARG A 70 -23.48 19.03 0.99
N SER A 71 -24.58 19.13 1.72
CA SER A 71 -25.16 17.98 2.43
C SER A 71 -25.97 17.09 1.50
N ASP A 72 -26.53 17.67 0.44
CA ASP A 72 -27.34 16.98 -0.56
C ASP A 72 -26.57 16.81 -1.88
N SER A 73 -26.82 15.70 -2.57
CA SER A 73 -26.16 15.40 -3.82
C SER A 73 -26.76 16.17 -4.98
N THR A 74 -25.92 16.50 -5.96
CA THR A 74 -26.38 17.14 -7.20
C THR A 74 -27.07 16.17 -8.16
N PHE A 75 -26.97 14.87 -7.88
CA PHE A 75 -27.51 13.79 -8.69
C PHE A 75 -28.76 13.12 -8.07
N ASN A 76 -29.46 13.80 -7.16
CA ASN A 76 -30.68 13.28 -6.55
C ASN A 76 -31.88 13.23 -7.51
N ASP A 77 -31.89 14.08 -8.54
CA ASP A 77 -32.96 14.13 -9.54
C ASP A 77 -32.74 13.05 -10.62
N THR A 78 -33.74 12.20 -10.82
CA THR A 78 -33.75 11.22 -11.91
C THR A 78 -34.07 11.93 -13.23
N GLU A 79 -33.05 12.22 -14.02
CA GLU A 79 -33.23 12.54 -15.44
C GLU A 79 -33.56 11.25 -16.21
N ASP A 80 -34.60 11.25 -17.06
CA ASP A 80 -35.11 10.07 -17.80
C ASP A 80 -34.07 9.35 -18.69
N HIS A 81 -32.87 9.94 -18.84
CA HIS A 81 -31.77 9.49 -19.70
C HIS A 81 -30.40 9.53 -19.00
N ALA A 82 -30.37 9.38 -17.68
CA ALA A 82 -29.13 9.33 -16.92
C ALA A 82 -29.09 8.13 -15.95
N ILE A 83 -27.89 7.57 -15.76
CA ILE A 83 -27.61 6.62 -14.69
C ILE A 83 -26.50 7.15 -13.79
N VAL A 84 -26.57 6.82 -12.49
CA VAL A 84 -25.52 7.15 -11.54
C VAL A 84 -24.77 5.88 -11.14
N ILE A 85 -23.47 5.87 -11.41
CA ILE A 85 -22.57 4.81 -10.96
C ILE A 85 -21.65 5.40 -9.90
N GLU A 86 -21.61 4.78 -8.74
CA GLU A 86 -20.74 5.19 -7.64
C GLU A 86 -19.60 4.19 -7.46
N ILE A 87 -18.37 4.71 -7.48
CA ILE A 87 -17.13 3.96 -7.32
C ILE A 87 -16.39 4.52 -6.12
N GLY A 88 -16.01 3.67 -5.17
CA GLY A 88 -15.21 4.07 -4.02
C GLY A 88 -14.20 2.99 -3.63
N PRO A 89 -13.36 3.24 -2.62
CA PRO A 89 -12.39 2.26 -2.16
C PRO A 89 -13.08 0.99 -1.65
N ARG A 90 -12.42 -0.16 -1.74
CA ARG A 90 -12.91 -1.37 -1.07
C ARG A 90 -12.90 -1.13 0.44
N LEU A 91 -13.99 -1.50 1.12
CA LEU A 91 -14.22 -1.13 2.53
C LEU A 91 -13.34 -1.88 3.53
N ASN A 92 -12.65 -2.94 3.08
CA ASN A 92 -11.80 -3.80 3.90
C ASN A 92 -10.45 -3.20 4.30
N PHE A 93 -10.09 -2.03 3.76
CA PHE A 93 -8.92 -1.26 4.20
C PHE A 93 -9.26 0.22 4.26
N SER A 94 -8.48 1.00 5.02
CA SER A 94 -8.59 2.46 5.04
C SER A 94 -7.66 3.07 4.00
N THR A 95 -8.13 4.06 3.26
CA THR A 95 -7.27 4.76 2.29
C THR A 95 -6.27 5.67 2.99
N ALA A 96 -5.16 6.00 2.32
CA ALA A 96 -4.21 7.01 2.81
C ALA A 96 -4.88 8.38 3.03
N PHE A 97 -5.89 8.71 2.23
CA PHE A 97 -6.72 9.89 2.44
C PHE A 97 -7.43 9.82 3.80
N SER A 98 -8.12 8.71 4.08
CA SER A 98 -8.83 8.47 5.34
C SER A 98 -7.92 8.62 6.56
N THR A 99 -6.75 7.95 6.56
CA THR A 99 -5.79 8.06 7.66
C THR A 99 -5.33 9.49 7.89
N ASN A 100 -4.99 10.22 6.83
CA ASN A 100 -4.50 11.60 6.93
C ASN A 100 -5.59 12.56 7.41
N VAL A 101 -6.81 12.47 6.86
CA VAL A 101 -7.89 13.39 7.23
C VAL A 101 -8.41 13.13 8.64
N VAL A 102 -8.46 11.86 9.08
CA VAL A 102 -8.79 11.54 10.47
C VAL A 102 -7.72 12.09 11.41
N SER A 103 -6.43 11.97 11.07
CA SER A 103 -5.34 12.58 11.86
C SER A 103 -5.45 14.11 11.94
N ILE A 104 -5.82 14.78 10.85
CA ILE A 104 -6.12 16.22 10.85
C ILE A 104 -7.30 16.51 11.79
N CYS A 105 -8.38 15.73 11.71
CA CYS A 105 -9.56 15.87 12.58
C CYS A 105 -9.18 15.74 14.06
N THR A 106 -8.41 14.72 14.43
CA THR A 106 -7.90 14.54 15.81
C THR A 106 -7.09 15.75 16.27
N THR A 107 -6.23 16.30 15.40
CA THR A 107 -5.35 17.44 15.73
C THR A 107 -6.15 18.71 16.03
N VAL A 108 -7.32 18.88 15.39
CA VAL A 108 -8.23 20.02 15.65
C VAL A 108 -9.35 19.67 16.64
N ASN A 109 -9.19 18.61 17.43
CA ASN A 109 -10.13 18.13 18.46
C ASN A 109 -11.48 17.58 17.93
N LEU A 110 -11.58 17.19 16.67
CA LEU A 110 -12.74 16.48 16.11
C LEU A 110 -12.61 14.96 16.32
N ASN A 111 -12.53 14.54 17.59
CA ASN A 111 -12.25 13.15 17.98
C ASN A 111 -13.43 12.18 17.75
N LYS A 112 -14.63 12.70 17.44
CA LYS A 112 -15.81 11.89 17.15
C LYS A 112 -15.73 11.20 15.78
N ILE A 113 -14.88 11.69 14.89
CA ILE A 113 -14.72 11.16 13.53
C ILE A 113 -13.72 10.01 13.55
N ILE A 114 -14.16 8.82 13.15
CA ILE A 114 -13.32 7.61 13.18
C ILE A 114 -12.85 7.17 11.80
N ARG A 115 -13.59 7.53 10.74
CA ARG A 115 -13.24 7.17 9.36
C ARG A 115 -13.85 8.16 8.37
N ILE A 116 -13.08 8.56 7.35
CA ILE A 116 -13.61 9.32 6.21
C ILE A 116 -13.13 8.68 4.91
N GLU A 117 -14.04 8.24 4.07
CA GLU A 117 -13.71 7.76 2.72
C GLU A 117 -14.35 8.64 1.65
N VAL A 118 -13.78 8.61 0.45
CA VAL A 118 -14.27 9.37 -0.70
C VAL A 118 -14.62 8.40 -1.81
N ALA A 119 -15.85 8.49 -2.30
CA ALA A 119 -16.30 7.86 -3.52
C ALA A 119 -16.47 8.91 -4.62
N ILE A 120 -16.36 8.48 -5.87
CA ILE A 120 -16.69 9.27 -7.05
C ILE A 120 -18.02 8.74 -7.59
N ARG A 121 -18.99 9.64 -7.72
CA ARG A 121 -20.26 9.36 -8.39
C ARG A 121 -20.17 9.90 -9.81
N TYR A 122 -20.53 9.06 -10.77
CA TYR A 122 -20.52 9.33 -12.20
C TYR A 122 -21.96 9.36 -12.70
N ARG A 123 -22.44 10.53 -13.11
CA ARG A 123 -23.73 10.67 -13.79
C ARG A 123 -23.48 10.57 -15.29
N ILE A 124 -23.92 9.46 -15.87
CA ILE A 124 -23.72 9.13 -17.29
C ILE A 124 -25.01 9.44 -18.03
N LYS A 125 -24.97 10.43 -18.91
CA LYS A 125 -26.10 10.79 -19.78
C LYS A 125 -26.01 10.00 -21.07
N HIS A 126 -27.08 9.32 -21.47
CA HIS A 126 -27.07 8.46 -22.65
C HIS A 126 -28.38 8.49 -23.43
N LYS A 127 -28.31 8.22 -24.73
CA LYS A 127 -29.49 8.02 -25.58
C LYS A 127 -29.87 6.53 -25.58
N GLY A 128 -31.14 6.22 -25.38
CA GLY A 128 -31.64 4.83 -25.42
C GLY A 128 -31.41 4.05 -24.12
N ARG A 129 -31.43 2.71 -24.16
CA ARG A 129 -31.27 1.85 -22.97
C ARG A 129 -29.86 1.29 -22.87
N LEU A 130 -29.23 1.44 -21.70
CA LEU A 130 -28.00 0.74 -21.37
C LEU A 130 -28.33 -0.67 -20.86
N ASN A 131 -27.68 -1.70 -21.42
CA ASN A 131 -27.83 -3.07 -20.92
C ASN A 131 -26.80 -3.35 -19.80
N LYS A 132 -27.08 -4.35 -18.95
CA LYS A 132 -26.21 -4.71 -17.81
C LYS A 132 -24.77 -5.08 -18.22
N LYS A 133 -24.58 -5.69 -19.40
CA LYS A 133 -23.24 -6.08 -19.88
C LYS A 133 -22.38 -4.85 -20.18
N LYS A 134 -22.96 -3.85 -20.85
CA LYS A 134 -22.30 -2.58 -21.14
C LYS A 134 -22.08 -1.75 -19.88
N GLU A 135 -23.05 -1.74 -18.97
CA GLU A 135 -22.90 -1.10 -17.67
C GLU A 135 -21.73 -1.66 -16.87
N ASN A 136 -21.56 -2.98 -16.83
CA ASN A 136 -20.40 -3.61 -16.17
C ASN A 136 -19.07 -3.24 -16.85
N ALA A 137 -19.02 -3.23 -18.18
CA ALA A 137 -17.84 -2.78 -18.91
C ALA A 137 -17.49 -1.31 -18.63
N ILE A 138 -18.51 -0.46 -18.46
CA ILE A 138 -18.34 0.94 -18.05
C ILE A 138 -17.76 1.02 -16.63
N VAL A 139 -18.27 0.22 -15.68
CA VAL A 139 -17.72 0.15 -14.31
C VAL A 139 -16.23 -0.18 -14.33
N ASP A 140 -15.81 -1.13 -15.16
CA ASP A 140 -14.41 -1.57 -15.27
C ASP A 140 -13.45 -0.47 -15.74
N VAL A 141 -13.92 0.52 -16.51
CA VAL A 141 -13.08 1.66 -16.95
C VAL A 141 -13.18 2.87 -16.01
N LEU A 142 -14.22 2.92 -15.17
CA LEU A 142 -14.44 4.01 -14.21
C LEU A 142 -13.61 3.86 -12.94
N GLY A 143 -13.40 2.64 -12.43
CA GLY A 143 -12.59 2.38 -11.23
C GLY A 143 -11.34 1.53 -11.47
N ASP A 144 -10.44 1.51 -10.49
CA ASP A 144 -9.37 0.52 -10.40
C ASP A 144 -9.87 -0.74 -9.69
N LYS A 145 -10.00 -1.86 -10.42
CA LYS A 145 -10.47 -3.14 -9.87
C LYS A 145 -9.68 -3.65 -8.66
N MET A 146 -8.41 -3.26 -8.51
CA MET A 146 -7.55 -3.74 -7.43
C MET A 146 -7.86 -3.02 -6.11
N THR A 147 -8.25 -1.76 -6.16
CA THR A 147 -8.37 -0.89 -4.98
C THR A 147 -9.78 -0.35 -4.75
N GLU A 148 -10.59 -0.28 -5.80
CA GLU A 148 -11.93 0.29 -5.79
C GLU A 148 -12.99 -0.76 -6.14
N CYS A 149 -14.25 -0.46 -5.81
CA CYS A 149 -15.39 -1.23 -6.24
C CYS A 149 -16.62 -0.34 -6.44
N ARG A 150 -17.62 -0.87 -7.15
CA ARG A 150 -18.91 -0.22 -7.30
C ARG A 150 -19.74 -0.33 -6.03
N TYR A 151 -20.32 0.78 -5.59
CA TYR A 151 -21.36 0.80 -4.57
C TYR A 151 -22.75 0.74 -5.24
N ILE A 152 -23.53 -0.29 -4.89
CA ILE A 152 -24.89 -0.46 -5.40
C ILE A 152 -25.88 0.48 -4.70
N LYS A 153 -25.59 0.79 -3.44
CA LYS A 153 -26.32 1.75 -2.62
C LYS A 153 -25.31 2.60 -1.86
N PRO A 154 -25.66 3.83 -1.46
CA PRO A 154 -24.82 4.62 -0.59
C PRO A 154 -24.44 3.87 0.68
N ILE A 155 -23.21 4.03 1.15
CA ILE A 155 -22.73 3.35 2.35
C ILE A 155 -23.54 3.81 3.57
N GLU A 156 -23.91 2.83 4.40
CA GLU A 156 -24.58 3.03 5.70
C GLU A 156 -23.68 2.63 6.88
N THR A 157 -22.63 1.84 6.63
CA THR A 157 -21.62 1.43 7.62
C THR A 157 -20.30 1.04 6.94
N PHE A 158 -19.16 1.30 7.58
CA PHE A 158 -17.86 0.77 7.14
C PHE A 158 -17.58 -0.65 7.66
N ASP A 159 -18.44 -1.19 8.53
CA ASP A 159 -18.42 -2.59 8.90
C ASP A 159 -18.91 -3.43 7.71
N HIS A 160 -17.95 -4.06 7.04
CA HIS A 160 -18.16 -4.93 5.89
C HIS A 160 -18.43 -6.38 6.31
N GLY A 161 -18.65 -6.65 7.60
CA GLY A 161 -19.01 -7.96 8.15
C GLY A 161 -17.86 -8.97 8.17
N PHE A 162 -16.70 -8.63 7.61
CA PHE A 162 -15.52 -9.49 7.69
C PHE A 162 -15.04 -9.54 9.14
N ARG A 163 -14.72 -10.75 9.58
CA ARG A 163 -14.13 -11.01 10.89
C ARG A 163 -12.90 -11.88 10.64
N PRO A 164 -11.71 -11.50 11.16
CA PRO A 164 -10.51 -12.32 11.00
C PRO A 164 -10.76 -13.74 11.48
N GLU A 165 -10.26 -14.73 10.72
CA GLU A 165 -10.28 -16.11 11.19
C GLU A 165 -9.45 -16.24 12.48
N LYS A 166 -9.92 -17.09 13.40
CA LYS A 166 -9.13 -17.42 14.59
C LYS A 166 -7.91 -18.23 14.17
N TRP A 167 -6.77 -17.97 14.80
CA TRP A 167 -5.62 -18.85 14.68
C TRP A 167 -5.97 -20.25 15.24
N PHE A 168 -5.25 -21.27 14.77
CA PHE A 168 -5.46 -22.65 15.18
C PHE A 168 -4.14 -23.38 15.36
N GLU A 169 -4.13 -24.47 16.12
CA GLU A 169 -2.99 -25.37 16.21
C GLU A 169 -2.98 -26.36 15.03
N VAL A 170 -1.79 -26.61 14.50
CA VAL A 170 -1.54 -27.62 13.48
C VAL A 170 -1.14 -28.90 14.19
N ASP A 171 -2.00 -29.93 14.15
CA ASP A 171 -1.86 -31.15 14.95
C ASP A 171 -0.79 -32.12 14.42
N ILE A 172 0.47 -31.66 14.42
CA ILE A 172 1.63 -32.45 14.01
C ILE A 172 1.85 -33.61 14.97
N ILE A 173 1.60 -33.46 16.27
CA ILE A 173 1.81 -34.53 17.25
C ILE A 173 1.01 -35.78 16.89
N LYS A 174 -0.26 -35.63 16.51
CA LYS A 174 -1.10 -36.78 16.16
C LYS A 174 -1.06 -37.16 14.69
N LYS A 175 -1.00 -36.18 13.78
CA LYS A 175 -1.09 -36.41 12.33
C LYS A 175 0.25 -36.42 11.61
N GLY A 176 1.35 -36.09 12.28
CA GLY A 176 2.69 -35.98 11.70
C GLY A 176 2.78 -34.94 10.59
N ARG A 177 3.68 -35.19 9.63
CA ARG A 177 3.95 -34.35 8.44
C ARG A 177 2.70 -33.94 7.68
N ARG A 178 1.69 -34.83 7.60
CA ARG A 178 0.42 -34.56 6.90
C ARG A 178 -0.31 -33.32 7.44
N ALA A 179 -0.19 -33.02 8.74
CA ALA A 179 -0.77 -31.79 9.28
C ALA A 179 -0.16 -30.53 8.66
N LEU A 180 1.15 -30.54 8.41
CA LEU A 180 1.86 -29.45 7.76
C LEU A 180 1.54 -29.37 6.27
N GLU A 181 1.38 -30.49 5.57
CA GLU A 181 0.93 -30.49 4.17
C GLU A 181 -0.46 -29.86 4.02
N GLU A 182 -1.40 -30.25 4.89
CA GLU A 182 -2.75 -29.68 4.96
C GLU A 182 -2.71 -28.16 5.18
N VAL A 183 -1.89 -27.70 6.13
CA VAL A 183 -1.79 -26.26 6.43
C VAL A 183 -1.03 -25.48 5.35
N ASN A 184 -0.02 -26.09 4.74
CA ASN A 184 0.76 -25.51 3.63
C ASN A 184 -0.17 -25.19 2.45
N LEU A 185 -1.02 -26.15 2.06
CA LEU A 185 -2.01 -25.95 1.00
C LEU A 185 -3.09 -24.94 1.41
N LYS A 186 -3.60 -25.03 2.65
CA LYS A 186 -4.68 -24.14 3.12
C LYS A 186 -4.24 -22.68 3.16
N LEU A 187 -3.03 -22.40 3.65
CA LEU A 187 -2.53 -21.04 3.85
C LEU A 187 -1.62 -20.53 2.72
N GLY A 188 -1.24 -21.40 1.78
CA GLY A 188 -0.32 -21.05 0.69
C GLY A 188 1.09 -20.76 1.19
N LEU A 189 1.63 -21.60 2.07
CA LEU A 189 2.93 -21.37 2.72
C LEU A 189 4.14 -21.63 1.81
N ALA A 190 3.92 -22.33 0.69
CA ALA A 190 4.93 -22.69 -0.30
C ALA A 190 6.12 -23.48 0.28
N PHE A 191 5.89 -24.28 1.33
CA PHE A 191 6.88 -25.23 1.84
C PHE A 191 7.13 -26.33 0.81
N ASP A 192 8.41 -26.63 0.59
CA ASP A 192 8.84 -27.80 -0.17
C ASP A 192 8.95 -29.05 0.72
N ASP A 193 9.37 -30.18 0.14
CA ASP A 193 9.48 -31.43 0.89
C ASP A 193 10.51 -31.34 2.03
N TRP A 194 11.59 -30.57 1.85
CA TRP A 194 12.62 -30.41 2.86
C TRP A 194 12.13 -29.56 4.03
N ASP A 195 11.44 -28.45 3.75
CA ASP A 195 10.78 -27.63 4.76
C ASP A 195 9.79 -28.45 5.60
N LEU A 196 8.93 -29.23 4.94
CA LEU A 196 7.94 -30.07 5.60
C LEU A 196 8.61 -31.09 6.54
N ASP A 197 9.68 -31.74 6.10
CA ASP A 197 10.42 -32.70 6.92
C ASP A 197 11.12 -32.01 8.09
N PHE A 198 11.82 -30.92 7.83
CA PHE A 198 12.56 -30.15 8.83
C PHE A 198 11.64 -29.62 9.93
N TYR A 199 10.53 -28.96 9.57
CA TYR A 199 9.60 -28.44 10.57
C TYR A 199 8.85 -29.55 11.29
N THR A 200 8.51 -30.65 10.62
CA THR A 200 7.93 -31.82 11.29
C THR A 200 8.87 -32.32 12.39
N GLU A 201 10.15 -32.51 12.07
CA GLU A 201 11.14 -32.95 13.05
C GLU A 201 11.34 -31.93 14.18
N LEU A 202 11.45 -30.64 13.84
CA LEU A 202 11.60 -29.56 14.80
C LEU A 202 10.47 -29.57 15.85
N PHE A 203 9.22 -29.62 15.40
CA PHE A 203 8.06 -29.58 16.30
C PHE A 203 7.84 -30.88 17.06
N LEU A 204 8.11 -32.04 16.46
CA LEU A 204 7.96 -33.34 17.12
C LEU A 204 9.08 -33.64 18.11
N GLN A 205 10.34 -33.50 17.70
CA GLN A 205 11.49 -34.01 18.44
C GLN A 205 12.08 -32.98 19.39
N LYS A 206 12.21 -31.73 18.93
CA LYS A 206 12.87 -30.67 19.71
C LYS A 206 11.89 -29.89 20.58
N LEU A 207 10.83 -29.35 19.97
CA LEU A 207 9.88 -28.48 20.67
C LEU A 207 8.77 -29.28 21.39
N LYS A 208 8.47 -30.49 20.92
CA LYS A 208 7.49 -31.42 21.52
C LYS A 208 6.10 -30.78 21.71
N ARG A 209 5.67 -29.97 20.75
CA ARG A 209 4.36 -29.29 20.73
C ARG A 209 3.88 -29.08 19.30
N ASN A 210 2.58 -28.84 19.16
CA ASN A 210 2.01 -28.37 17.90
C ASN A 210 2.46 -26.92 17.62
N PRO A 211 2.79 -26.57 16.36
CA PRO A 211 2.85 -25.18 15.95
C PRO A 211 1.46 -24.58 15.84
N THR A 212 1.38 -23.27 16.02
CA THR A 212 0.20 -22.49 15.63
C THR A 212 0.26 -22.14 14.14
N SER A 213 -0.89 -21.87 13.54
CA SER A 213 -1.00 -21.35 12.17
C SER A 213 -0.20 -20.07 11.95
N VAL A 214 -0.05 -19.25 13.01
CA VAL A 214 0.76 -18.02 13.00
C VAL A 214 2.25 -18.34 12.91
N GLU A 215 2.74 -19.31 13.70
CA GLU A 215 4.13 -19.76 13.63
C GLU A 215 4.46 -20.39 12.27
N CYS A 216 3.56 -21.20 11.71
CA CYS A 216 3.74 -21.74 10.37
C CYS A 216 3.86 -20.63 9.31
N PHE A 217 3.03 -19.60 9.41
CA PHE A 217 3.09 -18.47 8.49
C PHE A 217 4.38 -17.65 8.65
N ASP A 218 4.83 -17.41 9.88
CA ASP A 218 6.09 -16.72 10.16
C ASP A 218 7.31 -17.48 9.61
N LEU A 219 7.34 -18.80 9.81
CA LEU A 219 8.39 -19.68 9.27
C LEU A 219 8.43 -19.64 7.74
N ALA A 220 7.27 -19.65 7.07
CA ALA A 220 7.16 -19.53 5.62
C ALA A 220 7.74 -18.22 5.10
N GLN A 221 7.40 -17.09 5.73
CA GLN A 221 7.90 -15.79 5.31
C GLN A 221 9.40 -15.63 5.59
N SER A 222 9.85 -16.10 6.75
CA SER A 222 11.24 -16.00 7.20
C SER A 222 12.19 -16.87 6.40
N ASN A 223 11.75 -18.03 5.90
CA ASN A 223 12.57 -18.95 5.10
C ASN A 223 12.29 -18.93 3.60
N SER A 224 11.42 -18.03 3.14
CA SER A 224 11.23 -17.78 1.70
C SER A 224 12.54 -17.37 1.00
N GLU A 225 12.62 -17.62 -0.30
CA GLU A 225 13.78 -17.21 -1.11
C GLU A 225 14.04 -15.71 -1.03
N HIS A 226 12.98 -14.90 -1.00
CA HIS A 226 13.08 -13.45 -0.89
C HIS A 226 13.76 -13.00 0.42
N SER A 227 13.56 -13.73 1.53
CA SER A 227 14.09 -13.38 2.85
C SER A 227 15.46 -13.99 3.13
N ARG A 228 15.74 -15.22 2.64
CA ARG A 228 16.99 -15.92 2.93
C ARG A 228 18.04 -15.86 1.84
N HIS A 229 17.64 -15.55 0.61
CA HIS A 229 18.49 -15.54 -0.57
C HIS A 229 19.23 -16.88 -0.74
N TRP A 230 18.49 -18.01 -0.72
CA TRP A 230 19.07 -19.34 -0.87
C TRP A 230 19.80 -19.47 -2.21
N PHE A 231 19.30 -18.84 -3.27
CA PHE A 231 19.97 -18.87 -4.57
C PHE A 231 21.37 -18.24 -4.51
N PHE A 232 21.52 -17.10 -3.80
CA PHE A 232 22.81 -16.41 -3.68
C PHE A 232 23.81 -17.14 -2.77
N LYS A 233 23.31 -17.86 -1.77
CA LYS A 233 24.11 -18.65 -0.81
C LYS A 233 24.30 -20.11 -1.23
N GLY A 234 23.59 -20.53 -2.27
CA GLY A 234 23.54 -21.90 -2.72
C GLY A 234 24.89 -22.35 -3.28
N ARG A 235 25.11 -23.67 -3.25
CA ARG A 235 26.25 -24.29 -3.91
C ARG A 235 26.03 -24.23 -5.42
N ILE A 236 27.08 -23.94 -6.18
CA ILE A 236 27.03 -23.87 -7.63
C ILE A 236 27.80 -25.06 -8.19
N ILE A 237 27.19 -25.80 -9.12
CA ILE A 237 27.84 -26.89 -9.86
C ILE A 237 27.82 -26.50 -11.33
N LEU A 238 28.99 -26.18 -11.91
CA LEU A 238 29.15 -25.84 -13.32
C LEU A 238 29.86 -27.00 -14.03
N ASP A 239 29.22 -27.52 -15.07
CA ASP A 239 29.74 -28.64 -15.87
C ASP A 239 30.23 -29.85 -15.02
N GLY A 240 29.48 -30.16 -13.95
CA GLY A 240 29.77 -31.26 -13.03
C GLY A 240 30.84 -30.97 -11.98
N LYS A 241 31.38 -29.75 -11.91
CA LYS A 241 32.35 -29.33 -10.89
C LYS A 241 31.71 -28.34 -9.93
N GLU A 242 31.89 -28.59 -8.64
CA GLU A 242 31.42 -27.67 -7.60
C GLU A 242 32.37 -26.46 -7.48
N GLU A 243 31.79 -25.27 -7.52
CA GLU A 243 32.50 -24.01 -7.31
C GLU A 243 32.79 -23.79 -5.83
N LYS A 244 33.94 -23.18 -5.53
CA LYS A 244 34.40 -22.96 -4.14
C LYS A 244 33.62 -21.88 -3.40
N GLN A 245 33.01 -20.96 -4.14
CA GLN A 245 32.35 -19.77 -3.62
C GLN A 245 30.90 -19.76 -4.09
N SER A 246 29.98 -19.35 -3.22
CA SER A 246 28.64 -18.95 -3.61
C SER A 246 28.64 -17.58 -4.28
N LEU A 247 27.52 -17.16 -4.88
CA LEU A 247 27.41 -15.84 -5.50
C LEU A 247 27.64 -14.72 -4.47
N ILE A 248 27.12 -14.88 -3.24
CA ILE A 248 27.34 -13.88 -2.20
C ILE A 248 28.80 -13.85 -1.73
N ASP A 249 29.48 -14.99 -1.68
CA ASP A 249 30.91 -15.04 -1.34
C ASP A 249 31.74 -14.29 -2.37
N MET A 250 31.43 -14.44 -3.67
CA MET A 250 32.09 -13.69 -4.74
C MET A 250 31.87 -12.17 -4.58
N ILE A 251 30.67 -11.74 -4.18
CA ILE A 251 30.37 -10.33 -3.91
C ILE A 251 31.15 -9.84 -2.68
N MET A 252 31.20 -10.62 -1.60
CA MET A 252 31.97 -10.27 -0.40
C MET A 252 33.47 -10.22 -0.67
N ASP A 253 34.00 -11.05 -1.56
CA ASP A 253 35.43 -11.10 -1.91
C ASP A 253 35.92 -9.81 -2.59
N THR A 254 35.02 -9.05 -3.24
CA THR A 254 35.34 -7.72 -3.78
C THR A 254 35.91 -6.76 -2.73
N GLN A 255 35.67 -7.02 -1.44
CA GLN A 255 36.21 -6.24 -0.32
C GLN A 255 37.74 -6.34 -0.20
N ASN A 256 38.34 -7.41 -0.70
CA ASN A 256 39.79 -7.60 -0.69
C ASN A 256 40.50 -6.76 -1.78
N TYR A 257 39.74 -6.22 -2.73
CA TYR A 257 40.26 -5.53 -3.92
C TYR A 257 39.68 -4.13 -4.11
N SER A 258 38.90 -3.63 -3.15
CA SER A 258 38.29 -2.30 -3.19
C SER A 258 38.91 -1.36 -2.15
N ASN A 259 38.63 -0.06 -2.27
CA ASN A 259 39.11 0.94 -1.32
C ASN A 259 38.62 0.60 0.11
N PRO A 260 39.47 0.66 1.14
CA PRO A 260 39.11 0.28 2.51
C PRO A 260 38.36 1.41 3.25
N ASN A 261 37.34 1.99 2.61
CA ASN A 261 36.56 3.11 3.16
C ASN A 261 35.14 2.70 3.62
N ASN A 262 34.83 1.40 3.61
CA ASN A 262 33.54 0.90 4.08
C ASN A 262 33.43 1.05 5.61
N VAL A 263 32.34 1.68 6.06
CA VAL A 263 31.98 1.83 7.48
C VAL A 263 30.97 0.76 7.88
N ILE A 264 30.03 0.44 6.98
CA ILE A 264 29.03 -0.62 7.15
C ILE A 264 28.98 -1.44 5.86
N LYS A 265 29.09 -2.77 6.00
CA LYS A 265 28.97 -3.74 4.90
C LYS A 265 28.41 -5.06 5.42
N PHE A 266 27.47 -5.64 4.68
CA PHE A 266 26.86 -6.98 4.92
C PHE A 266 26.36 -7.26 6.34
N SER A 267 26.04 -6.23 7.12
CA SER A 267 25.70 -6.34 8.55
C SER A 267 24.52 -5.45 8.97
N ASP A 268 23.87 -4.81 8.00
CA ASP A 268 22.74 -3.91 8.21
C ASP A 268 21.89 -3.84 6.94
N ASN A 269 20.75 -3.13 6.99
CA ASN A 269 19.82 -2.94 5.88
C ASN A 269 20.38 -2.06 4.74
N SER A 270 21.54 -1.45 4.95
CA SER A 270 22.22 -0.64 3.94
C SER A 270 23.73 -0.62 4.18
N SER A 271 24.48 -0.17 3.18
CA SER A 271 25.93 0.01 3.25
C SER A 271 26.28 1.47 3.50
N ALA A 272 27.44 1.71 4.11
CA ALA A 272 27.95 3.06 4.29
C ALA A 272 29.45 3.12 4.03
N ILE A 273 29.91 4.24 3.48
CA ILE A 273 31.33 4.57 3.32
C ILE A 273 31.71 5.79 4.16
N GLU A 274 33.00 5.97 4.35
CA GLU A 274 33.55 7.15 4.98
C GLU A 274 33.11 8.41 4.23
N GLY A 275 32.53 9.36 4.97
CA GLY A 275 32.10 10.64 4.43
C GLY A 275 32.88 11.78 5.07
N PHE A 276 32.24 12.93 5.19
CA PHE A 276 32.93 14.20 5.44
C PHE A 276 32.49 14.84 6.76
N LYS A 277 33.36 15.66 7.34
CA LYS A 277 32.95 16.62 8.37
C LYS A 277 32.26 17.79 7.70
N ILE A 278 31.02 18.04 8.09
CA ILE A 278 30.21 19.13 7.55
C ILE A 278 29.50 19.88 8.70
N PRO A 279 29.28 21.20 8.56
CA PRO A 279 28.51 21.96 9.52
C PRO A 279 27.01 21.63 9.38
N ILE A 280 26.37 21.24 10.47
CA ILE A 280 24.95 20.87 10.51
C ILE A 280 24.22 21.72 11.54
N LEU A 281 23.05 22.21 11.16
CA LEU A 281 22.16 22.92 12.07
C LEU A 281 21.38 21.92 12.93
N ARG A 282 21.60 21.91 14.25
CA ARG A 282 20.92 21.00 15.19
C ARG A 282 20.19 21.76 16.29
N PRO A 283 19.04 21.24 16.76
CA PRO A 283 18.39 21.82 17.93
C PRO A 283 19.27 21.60 19.16
N THR A 284 19.31 22.58 20.06
CA THR A 284 20.08 22.49 21.31
C THR A 284 19.52 21.40 22.23
N LYS A 285 18.20 21.21 22.20
CA LYS A 285 17.48 20.15 22.92
C LYS A 285 16.48 19.49 21.98
N THR A 286 16.40 18.16 22.02
CA THR A 286 15.51 17.36 21.14
C THR A 286 14.13 17.09 21.74
N TYR A 287 13.93 17.39 23.02
CA TYR A 287 12.70 17.09 23.76
C TYR A 287 11.84 18.32 24.09
N GLU A 288 12.32 19.53 23.78
CA GLU A 288 11.59 20.79 23.99
C GLU A 288 11.96 21.83 22.94
N CYS A 289 11.16 22.89 22.85
CA CYS A 289 11.46 24.02 21.97
C CYS A 289 12.81 24.64 22.36
N SER A 290 13.73 24.73 21.41
CA SER A 290 15.07 25.26 21.64
C SER A 290 15.61 25.95 20.38
N GLY A 291 16.61 26.82 20.59
CA GLY A 291 17.36 27.40 19.49
C GLY A 291 18.20 26.35 18.77
N PHE A 292 18.56 26.64 17.52
CA PHE A 292 19.48 25.82 16.74
C PHE A 292 20.91 26.36 16.85
N HIS A 293 21.89 25.47 16.72
CA HIS A 293 23.30 25.82 16.60
C HIS A 293 23.95 25.03 15.48
N LEU A 294 25.05 25.55 14.93
CA LEU A 294 25.88 24.84 13.96
C LEU A 294 26.87 23.95 14.71
N GLU A 295 26.99 22.71 14.26
CA GLU A 295 27.93 21.73 14.79
C GLU A 295 28.63 21.02 13.63
N ASP A 296 29.97 20.95 13.65
CA ASP A 296 30.75 20.19 12.67
C ASP A 296 30.72 18.70 13.01
N ILE A 297 29.93 17.93 12.25
CA ILE A 297 29.72 16.50 12.47
C ILE A 297 30.25 15.71 11.28
N LYS A 298 30.90 14.58 11.57
CA LYS A 298 31.26 13.61 10.54
C LYS A 298 29.99 12.84 10.11
N GLN A 299 29.57 13.03 8.87
CA GLN A 299 28.49 12.24 8.27
C GLN A 299 29.03 11.26 7.25
N HIS A 300 28.71 9.99 7.45
CA HIS A 300 29.00 8.91 6.52
C HIS A 300 27.97 8.87 5.39
N LEU A 301 28.40 8.41 4.21
CA LEU A 301 27.53 8.33 3.04
C LEU A 301 26.91 6.94 2.97
N ILE A 302 25.58 6.90 2.91
CA ILE A 302 24.79 5.67 2.91
C ILE A 302 24.35 5.36 1.48
N PHE A 303 24.49 4.10 1.08
CA PHE A 303 24.08 3.60 -0.23
C PHE A 303 23.18 2.38 -0.07
N THR A 304 22.00 2.46 -0.67
CA THR A 304 21.05 1.36 -0.77
C THR A 304 20.35 1.39 -2.12
N ALA A 305 19.99 0.21 -2.60
CA ALA A 305 19.14 0.01 -3.75
C ALA A 305 18.21 -1.17 -3.44
N GLU A 306 16.93 -0.97 -3.73
CA GLU A 306 15.92 -2.01 -3.65
C GLU A 306 15.18 -2.11 -4.97
N THR A 307 14.49 -3.23 -5.18
CA THR A 307 13.57 -3.40 -6.30
C THR A 307 12.21 -3.83 -5.77
N HIS A 308 11.13 -3.47 -6.47
CA HIS A 308 9.79 -3.87 -6.08
C HIS A 308 8.98 -4.37 -7.28
N ASN A 309 9.56 -5.35 -7.97
CA ASN A 309 9.16 -5.75 -9.32
C ASN A 309 7.77 -6.40 -9.35
N PHE A 310 7.55 -7.47 -8.57
CA PHE A 310 6.30 -8.23 -8.61
C PHE A 310 5.08 -7.37 -8.21
N PRO A 311 5.10 -6.61 -7.10
CA PRO A 311 3.97 -5.74 -6.75
C PRO A 311 3.73 -4.64 -7.78
N THR A 312 4.79 -4.08 -8.38
CA THR A 312 4.67 -3.08 -9.46
C THR A 312 4.04 -3.68 -10.72
N GLY A 313 4.29 -4.95 -11.01
CA GLY A 313 3.63 -5.67 -12.10
C GLY A 313 2.12 -5.87 -11.88
N VAL A 314 1.66 -5.93 -10.63
CA VAL A 314 0.24 -6.11 -10.26
C VAL A 314 -0.48 -4.77 -10.12
N ALA A 315 0.08 -3.84 -9.34
CA ALA A 315 -0.47 -2.53 -9.04
C ALA A 315 0.64 -1.47 -9.10
N PRO A 316 0.94 -0.89 -10.28
CA PRO A 316 2.15 -0.10 -10.52
C PRO A 316 2.35 1.08 -9.56
N PHE A 317 1.30 1.85 -9.28
CA PHE A 317 1.40 3.02 -8.41
C PHE A 317 1.73 2.62 -6.96
N SER A 318 0.98 1.66 -6.41
CA SER A 318 1.21 1.17 -5.05
C SER A 318 2.56 0.47 -4.93
N GLY A 319 2.93 -0.38 -5.90
CA GLY A 319 4.22 -1.05 -5.93
C GLY A 319 5.40 -0.07 -6.00
N ALA A 320 5.35 0.95 -6.87
CA ALA A 320 6.44 1.92 -6.94
C ALA A 320 6.55 2.77 -5.66
N THR A 321 5.42 3.16 -5.06
CA THR A 321 5.39 3.99 -3.85
C THR A 321 5.85 3.22 -2.61
N THR A 322 5.44 1.96 -2.43
CA THR A 322 5.91 1.12 -1.31
C THR A 322 7.36 0.72 -1.48
N GLY A 323 7.85 0.51 -2.71
CA GLY A 323 9.27 0.25 -2.98
C GLY A 323 10.14 1.46 -2.62
N THR A 324 9.71 2.67 -2.97
CA THR A 324 10.38 3.91 -2.53
C THR A 324 10.32 4.05 -1.00
N GLY A 325 9.18 3.73 -0.39
CA GLY A 325 8.99 3.78 1.05
C GLY A 325 9.83 2.77 1.84
N GLY A 326 10.03 1.56 1.32
CA GLY A 326 10.92 0.52 1.88
C GLY A 326 12.35 1.04 1.99
N ARG A 327 12.93 1.40 0.85
CA ARG A 327 14.25 2.01 0.76
C ARG A 327 14.43 3.23 1.69
N LEU A 328 13.43 4.11 1.82
CA LEU A 328 13.51 5.23 2.76
C LEU A 328 13.62 4.76 4.22
N ARG A 329 12.88 3.70 4.58
CA ARG A 329 12.96 3.11 5.93
C ARG A 329 14.27 2.39 6.17
N ASP A 330 14.88 1.76 5.18
CA ASP A 330 16.21 1.15 5.35
C ASP A 330 17.27 2.19 5.70
N ILE A 331 17.22 3.35 5.03
CA ILE A 331 18.10 4.48 5.34
C ILE A 331 17.82 5.02 6.74
N GLN A 332 16.57 5.06 7.17
CA GLN A 332 16.22 5.50 8.53
C GLN A 332 16.57 4.44 9.59
N GLY A 333 16.57 3.17 9.23
CA GLY A 333 16.83 2.03 10.10
C GLY A 333 18.30 1.64 10.24
N ILE A 334 19.18 2.13 9.35
CA ILE A 334 20.61 1.81 9.40
C ILE A 334 21.26 2.31 10.70
N GLY A 335 22.02 1.45 11.35
CA GLY A 335 22.72 1.72 12.60
C GLY A 335 21.81 2.24 13.70
N ARG A 336 21.88 3.56 13.96
CA ARG A 336 21.06 4.25 14.98
C ARG A 336 20.23 5.40 14.39
N GLY A 337 20.06 5.39 13.08
CA GLY A 337 19.37 6.45 12.33
C GLY A 337 20.24 7.04 11.23
N GLY A 338 19.70 7.05 10.01
CA GLY A 338 20.29 7.75 8.87
C GLY A 338 19.39 8.87 8.35
N HIS A 339 19.98 9.79 7.60
CA HIS A 339 19.29 10.91 6.96
C HIS A 339 19.27 10.72 5.46
N TYR A 340 18.08 10.80 4.86
CA TYR A 340 17.92 10.75 3.42
C TYR A 340 18.36 12.08 2.78
N ILE A 341 19.20 12.00 1.75
CA ILE A 341 19.72 13.16 1.02
C ILE A 341 19.10 13.24 -0.37
N ALA A 342 19.23 12.16 -1.14
CA ALA A 342 18.76 12.07 -2.51
C ALA A 342 18.45 10.61 -2.85
N GLY A 343 17.71 10.41 -3.94
CA GLY A 343 17.34 9.08 -4.39
C GLY A 343 17.08 9.04 -5.87
N THR A 344 17.29 7.86 -6.43
CA THR A 344 17.12 7.56 -7.84
C THR A 344 15.98 6.55 -8.02
N ALA A 345 15.44 6.50 -9.24
CA ALA A 345 14.45 5.51 -9.65
C ALA A 345 14.85 4.97 -11.03
N GLY A 346 14.67 3.67 -11.23
CA GLY A 346 14.91 3.00 -12.50
C GLY A 346 13.71 2.15 -12.88
N TYR A 347 13.33 2.17 -14.15
CA TYR A 347 12.22 1.38 -14.69
C TYR A 347 12.67 0.69 -15.97
N SER A 348 12.43 -0.62 -16.03
CA SER A 348 12.58 -1.43 -17.24
C SER A 348 11.24 -2.06 -17.54
N VAL A 349 10.65 -1.71 -18.68
CA VAL A 349 9.32 -2.15 -19.11
C VAL A 349 9.35 -2.70 -20.55
N GLY A 350 8.33 -3.47 -20.93
CA GLY A 350 8.14 -3.86 -22.32
C GLY A 350 7.80 -2.67 -23.23
N ASN A 351 7.61 -2.94 -24.52
CA ASN A 351 7.23 -1.92 -25.50
C ASN A 351 5.98 -1.13 -25.05
N LEU A 352 6.04 0.20 -25.12
CA LEU A 352 4.96 1.07 -24.61
C LEU A 352 3.69 1.00 -25.45
N CYS A 353 3.81 0.70 -26.76
CA CYS A 353 2.70 0.63 -27.71
C CYS A 353 1.69 1.78 -27.56
N ILE A 354 2.20 3.02 -27.42
CA ILE A 354 1.37 4.22 -27.19
C ILE A 354 0.42 4.38 -28.39
N PRO A 355 -0.92 4.42 -28.18
CA PRO A 355 -1.87 4.61 -29.27
C PRO A 355 -1.65 5.93 -30.01
N GLY A 356 -1.59 5.86 -31.34
CA GLY A 356 -1.41 6.97 -32.27
C GLY A 356 -1.88 6.57 -33.66
#